data_AF-A0A355Z2T0-F1
#
_entry.id   AF-A0A355Z2T0-F1
#
_cell.length_a   1.000
_cell.length_b   1.000
_cell.length_c   1.000
_cell.angle_alpha   90.00
_cell.angle_beta   90.00
_cell.angle_gamma   90.00
#
_symmetry.space_group_name_H-M   'P 1'
#
loop_
_entity.id
_entity.type
_entity.pdbx_description
1 polymer ?
#
loop_
_entity_poly.entity_id
_entity_poly.type
_entity_poly.pdbx_seq_one_letter_code
_entity_poly.pdbx_strand_id
1 'polypeptide(L)' 'DPVMVNFLNFLERDLLAHPENIRPVTASSFAEAERLTAGIEVDLEEALEEDDDDE' A
#
# COMPACT_ATOMS: atom_id res chain seq x y z
N ASP A 1 1.34 -17.11 -10.34
CA ASP A 1 0.25 -17.32 -9.38
C ASP A 1 -1.06 -16.80 -10.00
N PRO A 2 -2.11 -17.63 -10.14
CA PRO A 2 -3.40 -17.18 -10.67
C PRO A 2 -4.06 -16.05 -9.86
N VAL A 3 -3.82 -15.97 -8.56
CA VAL A 3 -4.34 -14.88 -7.70
C VAL A 3 -3.67 -13.56 -8.09
N MET A 4 -2.36 -13.58 -8.30
CA MET A 4 -1.60 -12.41 -8.75
C MET A 4 -2.12 -11.87 -10.09
N VAL A 5 -2.43 -12.75 -11.04
CA VAL A 5 -2.97 -12.34 -12.35
C VAL A 5 -4.34 -11.68 -12.20
N ASN A 6 -5.21 -12.22 -11.35
CA ASN A 6 -6.54 -11.66 -11.11
C ASN A 6 -6.45 -10.28 -10.42
N PHE A 7 -5.55 -10.13 -9.45
CA PHE A 7 -5.31 -8.84 -8.79
C PHE A 7 -4.85 -7.76 -9.77
N LEU A 8 -3.87 -8.08 -10.64
CA LEU A 8 -3.36 -7.13 -11.62
C LEU A 8 -4.42 -6.74 -12.66
N ASN A 9 -5.25 -7.68 -13.11
CA ASN A 9 -6.37 -7.39 -14.02
C ASN A 9 -7.43 -6.49 -13.36
N PHE A 10 -7.70 -6.69 -12.06
CA PHE A 10 -8.58 -5.80 -11.29
C PHE A 10 -8.00 -4.39 -11.23
N LEU A 11 -6.73 -4.26 -10.85
CA LEU A 11 -6.05 -2.98 -10.73
C LEU A 11 -6.00 -2.24 -12.07
N GLU A 12 -5.69 -2.91 -13.17
CA GLU A 12 -5.71 -2.31 -14.51
C GLU A 12 -7.06 -1.67 -14.84
N ARG A 13 -8.16 -2.39 -14.59
CA ARG A 13 -9.51 -1.90 -14.86
C ARG A 13 -9.87 -0.70 -14.00
N ASP A 14 -9.48 -0.73 -12.73
CA ASP A 14 -9.73 0.36 -11.78
C ASP A 14 -8.95 1.63 -12.18
N LEU A 15 -7.66 1.49 -12.52
CA LEU A 15 -6.82 2.61 -12.96
C LEU A 15 -7.35 3.28 -14.24
N LEU A 16 -7.92 2.50 -15.17
CA LEU A 16 -8.55 3.01 -16.39
C LEU A 16 -9.90 3.67 -16.13
N ALA A 17 -10.68 3.14 -15.18
CA ALA A 17 -12.01 3.67 -14.84
C ALA A 17 -11.93 4.95 -14.00
N HIS A 18 -10.92 5.05 -13.13
CA HIS A 18 -10.78 6.11 -12.13
C HIS A 18 -9.37 6.74 -12.09
N PRO A 19 -8.89 7.32 -13.21
CA PRO A 19 -7.56 7.95 -13.25
C PRO A 19 -7.43 9.11 -12.24
N GLU A 20 -8.54 9.74 -11.83
CA GLU A 20 -8.58 10.80 -10.81
C GLU A 20 -8.13 10.36 -9.41
N ASN A 21 -8.14 9.05 -9.14
CA ASN A 21 -7.68 8.49 -7.87
C ASN A 21 -6.15 8.38 -7.80
N ILE A 22 -5.47 8.42 -8.94
CA ILE A 22 -4.01 8.35 -9.01
C ILE A 22 -3.44 9.74 -8.73
N ARG A 23 -2.92 9.93 -7.51
CA ARG A 23 -2.28 11.19 -7.11
C ARG A 23 -0.77 11.03 -7.01
N PRO A 24 0.02 12.01 -7.47
CA PRO A 24 1.46 11.96 -7.36
C PRO A 24 1.88 12.01 -5.89
N VAL A 25 2.82 11.15 -5.51
CA VAL A 25 3.57 11.32 -4.26
C VAL A 25 4.62 12.38 -4.52
N THR A 26 4.47 13.54 -3.88
CA THR A 26 5.40 14.65 -4.04
C THR A 26 6.53 14.57 -3.02
N ALA A 27 7.59 15.36 -3.22
CA ALA A 27 8.63 15.53 -2.22
C ALA A 27 8.06 16.02 -0.86
N SER A 28 6.99 16.83 -0.88
CA SER A 28 6.34 17.27 0.36
C SER A 28 5.55 16.14 1.02
N SER A 29 4.85 15.29 0.24
CA SER A 29 4.19 14.08 0.77
C SER A 29 5.20 13.16 1.45
N PHE A 30 6.38 12.98 0.85
CA PHE A 30 7.44 12.16 1.42
C PHE A 30 8.02 12.76 2.71
N ALA A 31 8.34 14.06 2.70
CA ALA A 31 8.86 14.75 3.89
C ALA A 31 7.85 14.76 5.04
N GLU A 32 6.56 14.84 4.74
CA GLU A 32 5.49 14.70 5.72
C GLU A 32 5.42 13.29 6.30
N ALA A 33 5.47 12.26 5.45
CA ALA A 33 5.50 10.87 5.91
C ALA A 33 6.72 10.61 6.82
N GLU A 34 7.92 11.01 6.39
CA GLU A 34 9.16 10.85 7.16
C GLU A 34 9.07 11.54 8.54
N ARG A 35 8.53 12.76 8.58
CA ARG A 35 8.31 13.47 9.85
C ARG A 35 7.32 12.74 10.76
N LEU A 36 6.23 12.21 10.21
CA LEU A 36 5.19 11.53 10.98
C LEU A 36 5.67 10.18 11.54
N THR A 37 6.53 9.48 10.81
CA THR A 37 7.06 8.17 11.21
C THR A 37 8.42 8.26 11.89
N ALA A 38 8.93 9.46 12.16
CA ALA A 38 10.23 9.66 12.76
C ALA A 38 10.33 8.97 14.13
N GLY A 39 11.30 8.08 14.28
CA GLY A 39 11.55 7.35 15.53
C GLY A 39 10.69 6.10 15.73
N ILE A 40 9.87 5.73 14.74
CA ILE A 40 9.22 4.41 14.69
C ILE A 40 10.26 3.41 14.16
N GLU A 41 10.54 2.39 14.96
CA GLU A 41 11.34 1.24 14.52
C GLU A 41 10.45 0.34 13.66
N VAL A 42 10.90 0.03 12.44
CA VAL A 42 10.17 -0.81 11.49
C VAL A 42 11.06 -2.01 11.19
N ASP A 43 10.61 -3.18 11.61
CA ASP A 43 11.20 -4.47 11.27
C ASP A 43 10.35 -5.08 10.12
N LEU A 44 10.95 -5.30 8.95
CA LEU A 44 10.27 -5.90 7.80
C LEU A 44 10.51 -7.41 7.72
N GLU A 45 11.36 -7.92 8.60
CA GLU A 45 11.70 -9.32 8.78
C GLU A 45 10.87 -9.97 9.89
N GLU A 46 10.27 -9.15 10.77
CA GLU A 46 9.27 -9.58 11.74
C GLU A 46 8.07 -10.23 11.02
N ALA A 47 7.66 -11.40 11.52
CA ALA A 47 6.48 -12.06 11.01
C ALA A 47 5.26 -11.17 11.31
N LEU A 48 4.42 -10.95 10.28
CA LEU A 48 3.13 -10.30 10.50
C LEU A 48 2.36 -11.07 11.57
N GLU A 49 1.79 -10.36 12.53
CA GLU A 49 0.82 -10.95 13.46
C GLU A 49 -0.29 -11.60 12.62
N GLU A 50 -0.70 -12.81 12.99
CA GLU A 50 -1.89 -13.41 12.38
C GLU A 50 -3.07 -12.50 12.74
N ASP A 51 -3.83 -12.01 11.75
CA ASP A 51 -5.06 -11.28 12.01
C ASP A 51 -5.97 -12.19 12.85
N ASP A 52 -6.39 -11.73 14.03
CA ASP A 52 -7.40 -12.37 14.90
C ASP A 52 -8.82 -12.33 14.26
N ASP A 53 -8.93 -12.47 12.94
CA ASP A 53 -10.19 -12.49 12.18
C ASP A 53 -10.77 -13.92 12.06
N ASP A 54 -10.50 -14.76 13.06
CA ASP A 54 -11.15 -16.06 13.28
C ASP A 54 -12.40 -15.90 14.19
N GLU A 55 -13.45 -15.22 13.71
CA GLU A 55 -14.83 -15.37 14.25
C GLU A 55 -15.92 -15.43 13.16
#